data_AF-A0A2T0WTB6-F1
#
_entry.id   AF-A0A2T0WTB6-F1
#
_cell.length_a   1.000
_cell.length_b   1.000
_cell.length_c   1.000
_cell.angle_alpha   90.00
_cell.angle_beta   90.00
_cell.angle_gamma   90.00
#
_symmetry.space_group_name_H-M   'P 1'
#
loop_
_entity.id
_entity.type
_entity.pdbx_description
1 polymer ?
#
loop_
_entity_poly.entity_id
_entity_poly.type
_entity_poly.pdbx_seq_one_letter_code
_entity_poly.pdbx_strand_id
1 'polypeptide(L)'
;MAKVDIFTEEEVKKLKQLQEKFRHNISQMSPDVYHKEMERLAIDLSWKSSQIEGNTYSLLETERLLKDKETAAGKPKDDATMLLNHKEALNWILK
;
A
#
# COMPACT_ATOMS: atom_id res chain seq x y z
N MET A 1 2.86 26.10 -20.50
CA MET A 1 1.78 25.88 -19.51
C MET A 1 2.13 26.68 -18.27
N ALA A 2 1.21 27.49 -17.74
CA ALA A 2 1.46 28.24 -16.51
C ALA A 2 1.62 27.26 -15.33
N LYS A 3 2.61 27.50 -14.48
CA LYS A 3 2.84 26.70 -13.28
C LYS A 3 1.77 27.11 -12.26
N VAL A 4 0.72 26.30 -12.16
CA VAL A 4 -0.34 26.47 -11.17
C VAL A 4 0.09 25.68 -9.94
N ASP A 5 0.22 26.34 -8.82
CA ASP A 5 0.47 25.66 -7.56
C ASP A 5 -0.80 24.91 -7.14
N ILE A 6 -0.66 23.59 -6.95
CA ILE A 6 -1.78 22.68 -6.65
C ILE A 6 -2.25 22.82 -5.18
N PHE A 7 -1.42 23.42 -4.33
CA PHE A 7 -1.65 23.56 -2.90
C PHE A 7 -1.46 25.00 -2.45
N THR A 8 -2.24 25.42 -1.45
CA THR A 8 -2.04 26.67 -0.72
C THR A 8 -0.79 26.62 0.18
N GLU A 9 -0.28 27.78 0.58
CA GLU A 9 0.87 27.84 1.51
C GLU A 9 0.59 27.12 2.84
N GLU A 10 -0.65 27.21 3.34
CA GLU A 10 -1.09 26.53 4.56
C GLU A 10 -1.10 25.01 4.39
N GLU A 11 -1.60 24.50 3.27
CA GLU A 11 -1.58 23.06 2.95
C GLU A 11 -0.14 22.55 2.81
N VAL A 12 0.73 23.29 2.13
CA VAL A 12 2.15 22.95 2.02
C VAL A 12 2.81 22.88 3.40
N LYS A 13 2.53 23.86 4.28
CA LYS A 13 3.05 23.86 5.66
C LYS A 13 2.56 22.65 6.44
N LYS A 14 1.26 22.32 6.33
CA LYS A 14 0.66 21.15 6.97
C LYS A 14 1.29 19.84 6.47
N LEU A 15 1.45 19.68 5.16
CA LEU A 15 2.08 18.50 4.56
C LEU A 15 3.53 18.34 5.02
N LYS A 16 4.30 19.44 5.09
CA LYS A 16 5.68 19.43 5.61
C LYS A 16 5.73 18.98 7.06
N GLN A 17 4.84 19.48 7.92
CA GLN A 17 4.76 19.07 9.33
C GLN A 17 4.42 17.58 9.48
N LEU A 18 3.48 17.07 8.68
CA LEU A 18 3.15 15.64 8.67
C LEU A 18 4.34 14.79 8.22
N GLN A 19 5.06 15.23 7.18
CA GLN A 19 6.25 14.54 6.70
C GLN A 19 7.38 14.54 7.74
N GLU A 20 7.59 15.65 8.44
CA GLU A 20 8.56 15.75 9.55
C GLU A 20 8.23 14.78 10.67
N LYS A 21 6.97 14.74 11.10
CA LYS A 21 6.49 13.78 12.10
C LYS A 21 6.69 12.33 11.67
N PHE A 22 6.37 12.02 10.41
CA PHE A 22 6.60 10.68 9.85
C PHE A 22 8.08 10.30 9.89
N ARG A 23 8.98 11.16 9.39
CA ARG A 23 10.43 10.93 9.39
C ARG A 23 10.98 10.72 10.81
N HIS A 24 10.50 11.51 11.77
CA HIS A 24 10.87 11.34 13.16
C HIS A 24 10.45 9.96 13.68
N ASN A 25 9.19 9.57 13.50
CA ASN A 25 8.67 8.28 13.97
C ASN A 25 9.43 7.09 13.37
N ILE A 26 9.65 7.07 12.05
CA ILE A 26 10.35 5.95 11.40
C ILE A 26 11.82 5.85 11.83
N SER A 27 12.48 6.97 12.15
CA SER A 27 13.88 6.97 12.61
C SER A 27 14.09 6.26 13.94
N GLN A 28 13.02 6.11 14.72
CA GLN A 28 13.04 5.45 16.03
C GLN A 28 12.62 3.98 15.95
N MET A 29 12.21 3.49 14.78
CA MET A 29 11.76 2.11 14.58
C MET A 29 12.95 1.18 14.33
N SER A 30 12.87 -0.05 14.84
CA SER A 30 13.80 -1.10 14.42
C SER A 30 13.52 -1.51 12.98
N PRO A 31 14.53 -2.05 12.27
CA PRO A 31 14.33 -2.57 10.92
C PRO A 31 13.18 -3.57 10.84
N ASP A 32 13.04 -4.49 11.80
CA ASP A 32 11.98 -5.51 11.79
C ASP A 32 10.56 -4.90 11.91
N VAL A 33 10.39 -3.92 12.80
CA VAL A 33 9.12 -3.21 12.96
C VAL A 33 8.78 -2.45 11.67
N TYR A 34 9.77 -1.77 11.08
CA TYR A 34 9.59 -1.06 9.82
C TYR A 34 9.15 -2.01 8.69
N HIS A 35 9.84 -3.13 8.49
CA HIS A 35 9.49 -4.10 7.44
C HIS A 35 8.09 -4.67 7.64
N LYS A 36 7.69 -4.96 8.88
CA LYS A 36 6.35 -5.46 9.21
C LYS A 36 5.26 -4.44 8.87
N GLU A 37 5.45 -3.17 9.24
CA GLU A 37 4.46 -2.12 8.93
C GLU A 37 4.39 -1.82 7.43
N MET A 38 5.54 -1.85 6.73
CA MET A 38 5.58 -1.72 5.27
C MET A 38 4.89 -2.90 4.57
N GLU A 39 5.04 -4.12 5.07
CA GLU A 39 4.35 -5.28 4.54
C GLU A 39 2.82 -5.14 4.68
N ARG A 40 2.36 -4.70 5.86
CA ARG A 40 0.95 -4.43 6.12
C ARG A 40 0.40 -3.36 5.18
N LEU A 41 1.12 -2.25 5.04
CA LEU A 41 0.75 -1.19 4.11
C LEU A 41 0.66 -1.70 2.67
N ALA A 42 1.59 -2.56 2.25
CA ALA A 42 1.57 -3.13 0.91
C ALA A 42 0.36 -4.04 0.66
N ILE A 43 -0.08 -4.80 1.68
CA ILE A 43 -1.31 -5.61 1.61
C ILE A 43 -2.54 -4.70 1.50
N ASP A 44 -2.63 -3.70 2.37
CA ASP A 44 -3.76 -2.75 2.39
C ASP A 44 -3.89 -2.01 1.05
N LEU A 45 -2.77 -1.54 0.49
CA LEU A 45 -2.74 -0.85 -0.80
C LEU A 45 -3.11 -1.78 -1.96
N SER A 46 -2.58 -3.00 -1.99
CA SER A 46 -2.88 -3.98 -3.05
C SER A 46 -4.37 -4.33 -3.04
N TRP A 47 -4.92 -4.63 -1.85
CA TRP A 47 -6.34 -4.89 -1.69
C TRP A 47 -7.20 -3.71 -2.14
N LYS A 48 -6.91 -2.49 -1.66
CA LYS A 48 -7.76 -1.34 -1.90
C LYS A 48 -7.73 -0.89 -3.37
N SER A 49 -6.57 -0.93 -4.02
CA SER A 49 -6.45 -0.63 -5.46
C SER A 49 -7.27 -1.62 -6.28
N SER A 50 -7.02 -2.91 -6.10
CA SER A 50 -7.72 -3.94 -6.86
C SER A 50 -9.24 -3.91 -6.59
N GLN A 51 -9.67 -3.59 -5.36
CA GLN A 51 -11.09 -3.42 -5.06
C GLN A 51 -11.74 -2.29 -5.88
N ILE A 52 -11.05 -1.16 -6.07
CA ILE A 52 -11.54 -0.05 -6.91
C ILE A 52 -11.68 -0.49 -8.37
N GLU A 53 -10.83 -1.42 -8.80
CA GLU A 53 -10.82 -2.02 -10.14
C GLU A 53 -11.81 -3.20 -10.28
N GLY A 54 -12.61 -3.49 -9.23
CA GLY A 54 -13.67 -4.50 -9.24
C GLY A 54 -13.26 -5.89 -8.71
N ASN A 55 -12.04 -6.03 -8.17
CA ASN A 55 -11.60 -7.28 -7.56
C ASN A 55 -12.47 -7.67 -6.36
N THR A 56 -12.79 -8.96 -6.25
CA THR A 56 -13.78 -9.45 -5.30
C THR A 56 -13.18 -10.02 -4.01
N TYR A 57 -11.86 -10.02 -3.84
CA TYR A 57 -11.22 -10.45 -2.59
C TYR A 57 -11.51 -9.47 -1.45
N SER A 58 -11.84 -10.02 -0.28
CA SER A 58 -11.83 -9.29 0.98
C SER A 58 -10.39 -9.03 1.45
N LEU A 59 -10.24 -8.15 2.45
CA LEU A 59 -8.94 -7.86 3.04
C LEU A 59 -8.29 -9.13 3.63
N LEU A 60 -9.07 -9.97 4.33
CA LEU A 60 -8.57 -11.22 4.92
C LEU A 60 -8.14 -12.24 3.86
N GLU A 61 -8.92 -12.39 2.78
CA GLU A 61 -8.56 -13.26 1.66
C GLU A 61 -7.30 -12.76 0.95
N THR A 62 -7.16 -11.44 0.81
CA THR A 62 -5.95 -10.82 0.23
C THR A 62 -4.73 -11.06 1.12
N GLU A 63 -4.86 -10.88 2.43
CA GLU A 63 -3.78 -11.15 3.37
C GLU A 63 -3.30 -12.61 3.29
N ARG A 64 -4.22 -13.57 3.29
CA ARG A 64 -3.91 -15.01 3.14
C ARG A 64 -3.27 -15.33 1.79
N LEU A 65 -3.77 -14.75 0.70
CA LEU A 65 -3.18 -14.94 -0.63
C LEU A 65 -1.74 -14.42 -0.68
N LEU A 66 -1.50 -13.24 -0.12
CA LEU A 66 -0.19 -12.58 -0.24
C LEU A 66 0.86 -13.18 0.69
N LYS A 67 0.46 -13.58 1.91
CA LYS A 67 1.36 -14.18 2.92
C LYS A 67 1.50 -15.69 2.78
N ASP A 68 0.39 -16.40 2.66
CA ASP A 68 0.33 -17.85 2.76
C ASP A 68 0.17 -18.54 1.39
N LYS A 69 0.02 -17.76 0.31
CA LYS A 69 -0.23 -18.24 -1.06
C LYS A 69 -1.53 -19.04 -1.19
N GLU A 70 -2.47 -18.81 -0.28
CA GLU A 70 -3.78 -19.45 -0.28
C GLU A 70 -4.80 -18.67 -1.11
N THR A 71 -5.31 -19.28 -2.17
CA THR A 71 -6.39 -18.70 -2.97
C THR A 71 -7.74 -18.89 -2.30
N ALA A 72 -8.61 -17.88 -2.37
CA ALA A 72 -9.97 -17.98 -1.87
C ALA A 72 -10.86 -18.84 -2.81
N ALA A 73 -11.64 -19.75 -2.23
CA ALA A 73 -12.51 -20.64 -2.97
C ALA A 73 -13.65 -19.87 -3.68
N GLY A 74 -13.96 -20.25 -4.92
CA GLY A 74 -15.03 -19.64 -5.70
C GLY A 74 -14.73 -18.24 -6.24
N LYS A 75 -13.48 -17.76 -6.12
CA LYS A 75 -13.04 -16.49 -6.71
C LYS A 75 -12.43 -16.69 -8.10
N PRO A 76 -12.52 -15.68 -9.00
CA PRO A 76 -11.82 -15.72 -10.27
C PRO A 76 -10.30 -15.84 -10.07
N LYS A 77 -9.63 -16.59 -10.95
CA LYS A 77 -8.17 -16.68 -10.95
C LYS A 77 -7.52 -15.32 -11.26
N ASP A 78 -8.18 -14.52 -12.09
CA ASP A 78 -7.68 -13.20 -12.50
C ASP A 78 -7.63 -12.23 -11.31
N ASP A 79 -8.59 -12.32 -10.38
CA ASP A 79 -8.58 -11.53 -9.14
C ASP A 79 -7.35 -11.84 -8.28
N ALA A 80 -7.02 -13.12 -8.12
CA ALA A 80 -5.83 -13.53 -7.37
C ALA A 80 -4.55 -13.06 -8.08
N THR A 81 -4.50 -13.19 -9.40
CA THR A 81 -3.35 -12.79 -10.23
C THR A 81 -3.12 -11.28 -10.14
N MET A 82 -4.19 -10.48 -10.19
CA MET A 82 -4.11 -9.03 -10.05
C MET A 82 -3.48 -8.63 -8.71
N LEU A 83 -3.94 -9.20 -7.59
CA LEU A 83 -3.37 -8.90 -6.26
C LEU A 83 -1.89 -9.29 -6.14
N LEU A 84 -1.51 -10.43 -6.68
CA LEU A 84 -0.11 -10.87 -6.72
C LEU A 84 0.76 -9.90 -7.52
N ASN A 85 0.27 -9.44 -8.68
CA ASN A 85 0.96 -8.45 -9.51
C ASN A 85 1.11 -7.10 -8.79
N HIS A 86 0.09 -6.63 -8.07
CA HIS A 86 0.20 -5.40 -7.25
C HIS A 86 1.27 -5.54 -6.16
N LYS A 87 1.31 -6.67 -5.44
CA LYS A 87 2.34 -6.95 -4.44
C LYS A 87 3.74 -6.96 -5.06
N GLU A 88 3.90 -7.57 -6.24
CA GLU A 88 5.17 -7.58 -6.96
C GLU A 88 5.60 -6.19 -7.40
N ALA A 89 4.68 -5.36 -7.92
CA ALA A 89 4.97 -3.98 -8.29
C ALA A 89 5.42 -3.14 -7.08
N LEU A 90 4.74 -3.27 -5.93
CA LEU A 90 5.14 -2.59 -4.70
C LEU A 90 6.51 -3.06 -4.20
N ASN A 91 6.77 -4.36 -4.23
CA ASN A 91 8.07 -4.92 -3.87
C ASN A 91 9.19 -4.42 -4.80
N TRP A 92 8.89 -4.17 -6.07
CA TRP A 92 9.85 -3.60 -7.02
C TRP A 92 10.15 -2.12 -6.72
N ILE A 93 9.14 -1.32 -6.34
CA ILE A 93 9.31 0.11 -6.00
C ILE A 93 10.07 0.29 -4.68
N LEU A 94 9.87 -0.61 -3.72
CA LEU A 94 10.46 -0.52 -2.38
C LEU A 94 11.88 -1.12 -2.28
N LYS A 95 12.39 -1.74 -3.35
CA LYS A 95 13.78 -2.17 -3.47
C LYS A 95 14.71 -1.01 -3.80
#